data_AF-A0A1Y0MS68-F1
#
_entry.id   AF-A0A1Y0MS68-F1
#
_cell.length_a   1.000
_cell.length_b   1.000
_cell.length_c   1.000
_cell.angle_alpha   90.00
_cell.angle_beta   90.00
_cell.angle_gamma   90.00
#
_symmetry.space_group_name_H-M   'P 1'
#
loop_
_entity.id
_entity.type
_entity.pdbx_description
1 polymer ?
#
loop_
_entity_poly.entity_id
_entity_poly.type
_entity_poly.pdbx_seq_one_letter_code
_entity_poly.pdbx_strand_id
1 'polypeptide(L)'
;MIDQLLDALSWVPDYATGIWIVLSGLLIYILLMLNKRQNMQTPLFKTGVVLLAVIWLYPLVTPYVYPIESGFLANLLTLGLTVYYFKQLKAQTPKLQLWLLPQLLWLVFSTLYTLGALLSKYAA
;
A
#
# COMPACT_ATOMS: atom_id res chain seq x y z
N MET A 1 23.70 5.23 12.24
CA MET A 1 22.35 5.52 12.80
C MET A 1 21.25 4.95 11.93
N ILE A 2 21.27 5.20 10.61
CA ILE A 2 20.30 4.59 9.66
C ILE A 2 20.42 3.06 9.67
N ASP A 3 21.64 2.51 9.63
CA ASP A 3 21.84 1.05 9.60
C ASP A 3 21.35 0.36 10.89
N GLN A 4 21.61 0.95 12.06
CA GLN A 4 21.08 0.46 13.35
C GLN A 4 19.55 0.46 13.40
N LEU A 5 18.90 1.42 12.73
CA LEU A 5 17.45 1.50 12.62
C LEU A 5 16.90 0.46 11.63
N LEU A 6 17.60 0.20 10.53
CA LEU A 6 17.26 -0.85 9.58
C LEU A 6 17.41 -2.25 10.20
N ASP A 7 18.44 -2.47 11.03
CA ASP A 7 18.64 -3.72 11.76
C ASP A 7 17.49 -3.99 12.74
N ALA A 8 17.02 -2.96 13.46
CA ALA A 8 15.84 -3.06 14.33
C ALA A 8 14.54 -3.35 13.56
N LEU A 9 14.53 -3.08 12.24
CA LEU A 9 13.41 -3.31 11.32
C LEU A 9 13.66 -4.50 10.38
N SER A 10 14.63 -5.36 10.69
CA SER A 10 14.97 -6.56 9.90
C SER A 10 13.80 -7.54 9.73
N TRP A 11 12.79 -7.48 10.61
CA TRP A 11 11.56 -8.27 10.51
C TRP A 11 10.60 -7.79 9.40
N VAL A 12 10.72 -6.55 8.92
CA VAL A 12 9.77 -5.96 7.96
C VAL A 12 9.59 -6.81 6.69
N PRO A 13 10.66 -7.30 6.03
CA PRO A 13 10.53 -8.17 4.85
C PRO A 13 9.78 -9.48 5.14
N ASP A 14 10.00 -10.10 6.30
CA ASP A 14 9.41 -11.40 6.66
C ASP A 14 7.88 -11.31 6.82
N TYR A 15 7.40 -10.20 7.37
CA TYR A 15 5.97 -9.98 7.63
C TYR A 15 5.26 -9.20 6.52
N ALA A 16 5.98 -8.60 5.58
CA ALA A 16 5.42 -7.73 4.54
C ALA A 16 4.29 -8.42 3.75
N THR A 17 4.50 -9.68 3.34
CA THR A 17 3.50 -10.47 2.60
C THR A 17 2.21 -10.65 3.41
N GLY A 18 2.33 -11.02 4.69
CA GLY A 18 1.18 -11.20 5.58
C GLY A 18 0.38 -9.90 5.76
N ILE A 19 1.08 -8.78 5.91
CA ILE A 19 0.44 -7.47 6.04
C ILE A 19 -0.31 -7.11 4.76
N TRP A 20 0.28 -7.33 3.58
CA TRP A 20 -0.39 -7.08 2.29
C TRP A 20 -1.65 -7.93 2.09
N ILE A 21 -1.66 -9.19 2.54
CA ILE A 21 -2.84 -10.05 2.50
C ILE A 21 -3.97 -9.44 3.36
N VAL A 22 -3.66 -9.02 4.58
CA VAL A 22 -4.65 -8.40 5.48
C VAL A 22 -5.20 -7.10 4.88
N LEU A 23 -4.33 -6.24 4.35
CA LEU A 23 -4.73 -4.98 3.72
C LEU A 23 -5.59 -5.21 2.47
N SER A 24 -5.26 -6.22 1.67
CA SER A 24 -6.08 -6.63 0.52
C SER A 24 -7.48 -7.06 0.98
N GLY A 25 -7.58 -7.82 2.08
CA GLY A 25 -8.86 -8.19 2.67
C GLY A 25 -9.71 -6.98 3.07
N LEU A 26 -9.09 -5.96 3.67
CA LEU A 26 -9.77 -4.70 4.01
C LEU A 26 -10.27 -3.96 2.76
N LEU A 27 -9.46 -3.89 1.70
CA LEU A 27 -9.85 -3.24 0.45
C LEU A 27 -11.00 -4.01 -0.25
N ILE A 28 -10.94 -5.34 -0.26
CA ILE A 28 -12.02 -6.19 -0.77
C ILE A 28 -13.31 -5.94 0.04
N TYR A 29 -13.22 -5.86 1.36
CA TYR A 29 -14.37 -5.51 2.19
C TYR A 29 -14.97 -4.14 1.83
N ILE A 30 -14.14 -3.11 1.62
CA ILE A 30 -14.60 -1.79 1.15
C ILE A 30 -15.34 -1.92 -0.19
N LEU A 31 -14.77 -2.66 -1.15
CA LEU A 31 -15.38 -2.88 -2.46
C LEU A 31 -16.74 -3.59 -2.36
N LEU A 32 -16.84 -4.63 -1.53
CA LEU A 32 -18.11 -5.33 -1.30
C LEU A 32 -19.17 -4.38 -0.69
N MET A 33 -18.77 -3.53 0.25
CA MET A 33 -19.65 -2.54 0.86
C MET A 33 -20.08 -1.44 -0.11
N LEU A 34 -19.19 -1.02 -1.02
CA LEU A 34 -19.53 -0.09 -2.10
C LEU A 34 -20.49 -0.72 -3.11
N ASN A 35 -20.26 -1.97 -3.50
CA ASN A 35 -21.15 -2.68 -4.43
C ASN A 35 -22.59 -2.72 -3.89
N LYS A 36 -22.77 -3.06 -2.61
CA LYS A 36 -24.07 -3.06 -1.95
C LYS A 36 -24.78 -1.70 -1.92
N ARG A 37 -24.05 -0.58 -1.99
CA ARG A 37 -24.59 0.77 -1.83
C ARG A 37 -24.77 1.54 -3.13
N GLN A 38 -23.83 1.41 -4.06
CA GLN A 38 -23.69 2.31 -5.20
C GLN A 38 -23.49 1.58 -6.53
N ASN A 39 -23.50 0.24 -6.54
CA ASN A 39 -23.30 -0.61 -7.73
C ASN A 39 -21.84 -0.56 -8.29
N MET A 40 -21.44 -1.62 -9.00
CA MET A 40 -20.08 -1.86 -9.52
C MET A 40 -19.67 -0.90 -10.65
N GLN A 41 -20.64 -0.20 -11.26
CA GLN A 41 -20.38 0.67 -12.40
C GLN A 41 -19.77 2.02 -12.02
N THR A 42 -19.75 2.36 -10.73
CA THR A 42 -19.25 3.66 -10.26
C THR A 42 -17.74 3.83 -10.47
N PRO A 43 -17.28 5.06 -10.80
CA PRO A 43 -15.85 5.36 -10.90
C PRO A 43 -15.07 5.03 -9.61
N LEU A 44 -15.73 5.21 -8.45
CA LEU A 44 -15.17 4.87 -7.16
C LEU A 44 -14.88 3.36 -7.05
N PHE A 45 -15.85 2.51 -7.39
CA PHE A 45 -15.64 1.05 -7.38
C PHE A 45 -14.49 0.64 -8.32
N LYS A 46 -14.49 1.16 -9.56
CA LYS A 46 -13.45 0.88 -10.55
C LYS A 46 -12.06 1.29 -10.07
N THR A 47 -11.93 2.46 -9.43
CA THR A 47 -10.67 2.91 -8.83
C THR A 47 -10.19 1.97 -7.73
N GLY A 48 -11.10 1.49 -6.88
CA GLY A 48 -10.76 0.52 -5.83
C GLY A 48 -10.30 -0.82 -6.40
N VAL A 49 -10.88 -1.30 -7.51
CA VAL A 49 -10.42 -2.50 -8.22
C VAL A 49 -9.03 -2.29 -8.83
N VAL A 50 -8.77 -1.12 -9.44
CA VAL A 50 -7.43 -0.77 -9.94
C VAL A 50 -6.41 -0.75 -8.80
N LEU A 51 -6.75 -0.15 -7.66
CA LEU A 51 -5.89 -0.14 -6.48
C LEU A 51 -5.60 -1.56 -5.98
N LEU A 52 -6.61 -2.43 -5.93
CA LEU A 52 -6.43 -3.83 -5.54
C LEU A 52 -5.49 -4.56 -6.51
N ALA A 53 -5.66 -4.35 -7.82
CA ALA A 53 -4.76 -4.91 -8.82
C ALA A 53 -3.32 -4.43 -8.63
N VAL A 54 -3.10 -3.13 -8.40
CA VAL A 54 -1.76 -2.58 -8.14
C VAL A 54 -1.12 -3.20 -6.89
N ILE A 55 -1.88 -3.38 -5.81
CA ILE A 55 -1.40 -4.06 -4.59
C ILE A 55 -0.99 -5.51 -4.88
N TRP A 56 -1.77 -6.21 -5.70
CA TRP A 56 -1.47 -7.61 -6.06
C TRP A 56 -0.30 -7.74 -7.04
N LEU A 57 -0.04 -6.72 -7.84
CA LEU A 57 1.14 -6.63 -8.68
C LEU A 57 2.39 -6.25 -7.87
N TYR A 58 2.25 -5.67 -6.67
CA TYR A 58 3.37 -5.28 -5.80
C TYR A 58 4.32 -6.46 -5.48
N PRO A 59 3.85 -7.68 -5.14
CA PRO A 59 4.66 -8.89 -5.09
C PRO A 59 5.60 -9.12 -6.27
N LEU A 60 5.15 -8.80 -7.50
CA LEU A 60 5.95 -8.98 -8.72
C LEU A 60 7.12 -7.98 -8.83
N VAL A 61 7.11 -6.92 -8.03
CA VAL A 61 8.15 -5.88 -7.95
C VAL A 61 8.89 -5.86 -6.60
N THR A 62 8.54 -6.73 -5.66
CA THR A 62 9.22 -6.90 -4.36
C THR A 62 10.31 -7.98 -4.35
N PRO A 63 11.24 -7.97 -3.38
CA PRO A 63 12.68 -8.17 -3.59
C PRO A 63 13.16 -9.63 -3.61
N TYR A 64 12.33 -10.60 -3.99
CA TYR A 64 12.90 -11.89 -4.43
C TYR A 64 13.52 -11.80 -5.84
N VAL A 65 13.24 -10.71 -6.59
CA VAL A 65 13.61 -10.59 -8.02
C VAL A 65 14.11 -9.19 -8.45
N TYR A 66 13.86 -8.08 -7.72
CA TYR A 66 14.10 -6.71 -8.22
C TYR A 66 14.91 -5.76 -7.31
N PRO A 67 15.56 -4.72 -7.87
CA PRO A 67 16.31 -3.70 -7.15
C PRO A 67 15.44 -2.91 -6.16
N ILE A 68 16.05 -2.43 -5.06
CA ILE A 68 15.38 -1.67 -4.00
C ILE A 68 14.73 -0.36 -4.51
N GLU A 69 15.26 0.20 -5.59
CA GLU A 69 14.75 1.36 -6.31
C GLU A 69 13.34 1.08 -6.87
N SER A 70 13.12 -0.11 -7.43
CA SER A 70 11.83 -0.53 -7.98
C SER A 70 10.79 -0.65 -6.87
N GLY A 71 11.17 -1.20 -5.71
CA GLY A 71 10.29 -1.28 -4.53
C GLY A 71 9.88 0.10 -4.03
N PHE A 72 10.82 1.05 -3.96
CA PHE A 72 10.51 2.43 -3.56
C PHE A 72 9.55 3.13 -4.53
N LEU A 73 9.77 3.02 -5.84
CA LEU A 73 8.87 3.59 -6.84
C LEU A 73 7.47 2.96 -6.80
N ALA A 74 7.39 1.64 -6.60
CA ALA A 74 6.12 0.93 -6.44
C ALA A 74 5.37 1.38 -5.18
N ASN A 75 6.09 1.60 -4.07
CA ASN A 75 5.53 2.17 -2.84
C ASN A 75 4.96 3.57 -3.07
N LEU A 76 5.70 4.46 -3.75
CA LEU A 76 5.22 5.80 -4.08
C LEU A 76 3.96 5.78 -4.95
N LEU A 77 3.94 4.95 -5.99
CA LEU A 77 2.77 4.79 -6.86
C LEU A 77 1.55 4.30 -6.07
N THR A 78 1.73 3.26 -5.27
CA THR A 78 0.65 2.65 -4.49
C THR A 78 0.15 3.61 -3.40
N LEU A 79 1.05 4.35 -2.75
CA LEU A 79 0.70 5.40 -1.79
C LEU A 79 -0.10 6.52 -2.47
N GLY A 80 0.34 7.01 -3.63
CA GLY A 80 -0.38 8.03 -4.40
C GLY A 80 -1.80 7.60 -4.77
N LEU A 81 -1.95 6.37 -5.29
CA LEU A 81 -3.26 5.80 -5.60
C LEU A 81 -4.13 5.60 -4.36
N THR A 82 -3.55 5.14 -3.25
CA THR A 82 -4.28 4.96 -1.99
C THR A 82 -4.77 6.29 -1.43
N VAL A 83 -3.95 7.35 -1.47
CA VAL A 83 -4.35 8.71 -1.05
C VAL A 83 -5.46 9.25 -1.94
N TYR A 84 -5.35 9.06 -3.26
CA TYR A 84 -6.39 9.46 -4.20
C TYR A 84 -7.72 8.75 -3.91
N TYR A 85 -7.67 7.42 -3.73
CA TYR A 85 -8.86 6.62 -3.40
C TYR A 85 -9.45 7.01 -2.03
N PHE A 86 -8.60 7.26 -1.03
CA PHE A 86 -9.01 7.76 0.28
C PHE A 86 -9.79 9.06 0.19
N LYS A 87 -9.31 10.04 -0.60
CA LYS A 87 -10.02 11.31 -0.82
C LYS A 87 -11.39 11.12 -1.47
N GLN A 88 -11.51 10.21 -2.44
CA GLN A 88 -12.79 9.88 -3.05
C GLN A 88 -13.76 9.21 -2.04
N LEU A 89 -13.27 8.25 -1.26
CA LEU A 89 -14.05 7.62 -0.18
C LEU A 89 -14.51 8.63 0.86
N LYS A 90 -13.65 9.59 1.25
CA LYS A 90 -13.99 10.66 2.19
C LYS A 90 -15.20 11.47 1.72
N ALA A 91 -15.22 11.82 0.43
CA ALA A 91 -16.27 12.64 -0.16
C ALA A 91 -17.62 11.90 -0.28
N GLN A 92 -17.60 10.61 -0.58
CA GLN A 92 -18.81 9.85 -0.92
C GLN A 92 -19.30 8.91 0.20
N THR A 93 -18.38 8.29 0.94
CA THR A 93 -18.66 7.29 1.97
C THR A 93 -17.68 7.40 3.16
N PRO A 94 -17.74 8.48 3.96
CA PRO A 94 -16.74 8.79 4.99
C PRO A 94 -16.57 7.72 6.08
N LYS A 95 -17.54 6.83 6.29
CA LYS A 95 -17.40 5.68 7.19
C LYS A 95 -16.48 4.59 6.61
N LEU A 96 -16.47 4.40 5.30
CA LEU A 96 -15.64 3.39 4.63
C LEU A 96 -14.18 3.83 4.51
N GLN A 97 -13.90 5.13 4.45
CA GLN A 97 -12.52 5.65 4.37
C GLN A 97 -11.65 5.16 5.55
N LEU A 98 -12.23 4.99 6.74
CA LEU A 98 -11.51 4.64 7.96
C LEU A 98 -10.88 3.25 7.85
N TRP A 99 -11.50 2.35 7.09
CA TRP A 99 -10.99 1.01 6.82
C TRP A 99 -9.77 1.00 5.90
N LEU A 100 -9.48 2.11 5.21
CA LEU A 100 -8.30 2.29 4.37
C LEU A 100 -7.12 2.91 5.15
N LEU A 101 -7.34 3.41 6.38
CA LEU A 101 -6.27 4.01 7.20
C LEU A 101 -5.12 3.04 7.49
N PRO A 102 -5.34 1.75 7.85
CA PRO A 102 -4.24 0.81 8.07
C PRO A 102 -3.35 0.67 6.83
N GLN A 103 -3.94 0.69 5.64
CA GLN A 103 -3.20 0.63 4.38
C GLN A 103 -2.35 1.88 4.14
N LEU A 104 -2.89 3.07 4.43
CA LEU A 104 -2.13 4.33 4.34
C LEU A 104 -0.95 4.35 5.30
N LEU A 105 -1.17 3.96 6.57
CA LEU A 105 -0.11 3.93 7.58
C LEU A 105 1.00 2.96 7.19
N TRP A 106 0.63 1.76 6.73
CA TRP A 106 1.60 0.79 6.24
C TRP A 106 2.40 1.29 5.04
N LEU A 107 1.74 1.92 4.06
CA LEU A 107 2.41 2.46 2.88
C LEU A 107 3.37 3.59 3.23
N VAL A 108 2.99 4.49 4.13
CA VAL A 108 3.90 5.56 4.62
C VAL A 108 5.11 4.93 5.29
N PHE A 109 4.88 3.98 6.21
CA PHE A 109 5.96 3.27 6.89
C PHE A 109 6.88 2.54 5.90
N SER A 110 6.33 1.77 4.96
CA SER A 110 7.10 1.01 3.96
C SER A 110 7.88 1.94 3.02
N THR A 111 7.31 3.08 2.65
CA THR A 111 8.00 4.10 1.84
C THR A 111 9.20 4.68 2.60
N LEU A 112 9.04 5.02 3.88
CA LEU A 112 10.13 5.53 4.72
C LEU A 112 11.21 4.48 4.96
N TYR A 113 10.83 3.22 5.19
CA TYR A 113 11.76 2.10 5.33
C TYR A 113 12.60 1.90 4.05
N THR A 114 11.94 1.82 2.89
CA THR A 114 12.63 1.66 1.60
C THR A 114 13.49 2.86 1.24
N LEU A 115 13.09 4.08 1.62
CA LEU A 115 13.92 5.28 1.51
C LEU A 115 15.17 5.19 2.39
N GLY A 116 15.04 4.77 3.65
CA GLY A 116 16.19 4.59 4.56
C GLY A 116 17.18 3.56 4.03
N ALA A 117 16.69 2.44 3.52
CA ALA A 117 17.51 1.39 2.93
C ALA A 117 18.18 1.84 1.61
N LEU A 118 17.50 2.64 0.77
CA LEU A 118 18.11 3.30 -0.39
C LEU A 118 19.25 4.23 0.01
N LEU A 119 19.03 5.09 1.01
CA LEU A 119 20.05 6.02 1.50
C LEU A 119 21.27 5.27 2.04
N SER A 120 21.08 4.18 2.79
CA SER A 120 22.18 3.33 3.26
C SER A 120 22.99 2.74 2.09
N LYS A 121 22.31 2.20 1.06
CA LYS A 121 22.95 1.63 -0.14
C LYS A 121 23.86 2.62 -0.88
N TYR A 122 23.47 3.89 -0.97
CA TYR A 122 24.22 4.92 -1.71
C TYR A 122 25.14 5.78 -0.83
N ALA A 123 25.07 5.63 0.49
CA ALA A 123 25.98 6.28 1.43
C ALA A 123 27.24 5.45 1.74
N ALA A 124 27.23 4.16 1.39
CA ALA A 124 28.38 3.25 1.39
C ALA A 124 29.15 3.32 0.08
#